data_AF-A0A2T3PB83-F1
#
_entry.id   AF-A0A2T3PB83-F1
#
_cell.length_a   1.000
_cell.length_b   1.000
_cell.length_c   1.000
_cell.angle_alpha   90.00
_cell.angle_beta   90.00
_cell.angle_gamma   90.00
#
_symmetry.space_group_name_H-M   'P 1'
#
loop_
_entity.id
_entity.type
_entity.pdbx_description
1 polymer ?
#
loop_
_entity_poly.entity_id
_entity_poly.type
_entity_poly.pdbx_seq_one_letter_code
_entity_poly.pdbx_strand_id
1 'polypeptide(L)'
;MMQVLQGAQMLFVAFGALVLVPLLTGLDPNVALFGAGIGTLLFQVITKRSVPIFLASSFAFIAPIMYGIQTWGVASTMGGLMMAGIVYVLMGAVIKVRGVGIIHKLLPPVVVGPVIMVIGLGLAPAAVNMAVGKSGDGGIQLVNGDAAIWISAASLLTTIAFSVFAKGFFKLVPIMAGVVAGYCVSLGFGVVDFTPVTQASWLAMPNFTFPEFNINAVLFMIPVAIAPAVEHVGDMLAISNVTGKDYLKKPGLHRTMAGDGIATIAASMFGAPPNTTYSEVTGAVMLTKAFNPIIMTWAAVTALVLAFVGKLGAVLQTIPVPVMGGIMILLFGSIATVGLNTLIKNQVDLHKARNLVIVAVTLVFGIGGMAFGIGEFSLQGVSLCGIVAILLNLVLPNDLGESHVVDNAQIDSIEK
;
A
#
# COMPACT_ATOMS: atom_id res chain seq x y z
N MET A 1 16.78 19.82 18.68
CA MET A 1 17.61 18.64 18.37
C MET A 1 16.86 17.31 18.57
N MET A 2 16.24 17.06 19.73
CA MET A 2 15.53 15.79 20.00
C MET A 2 14.38 15.47 19.04
N GLN A 3 13.56 16.46 18.66
CA GLN A 3 12.46 16.26 17.70
C GLN A 3 12.95 15.95 16.26
N VAL A 4 14.12 16.46 15.89
CA VAL A 4 14.73 16.20 14.58
C VAL A 4 15.15 14.73 14.51
N LEU A 5 15.82 14.24 15.55
CA LEU A 5 16.25 12.84 15.64
C LEU A 5 15.04 11.90 15.65
N GLN A 6 13.99 12.23 16.40
CA GLN A 6 12.73 11.47 16.39
C GLN A 6 12.07 11.46 15.01
N GLY A 7 12.10 12.58 14.28
CA GLY A 7 11.58 12.64 12.92
C GLY A 7 12.35 11.72 11.96
N ALA A 8 13.68 11.78 12.00
CA ALA A 8 14.53 10.88 11.21
C ALA A 8 14.29 9.40 11.59
N GLN A 9 14.09 9.10 12.87
CA GLN A 9 13.73 7.77 13.34
C GLN A 9 12.36 7.30 12.81
N MET A 10 11.35 8.19 12.76
CA MET A 10 10.04 7.89 12.18
C MET A 10 10.13 7.60 10.69
N LEU A 11 10.95 8.37 9.96
CA LEU A 11 11.23 8.08 8.57
C LEU A 11 11.87 6.69 8.42
N PHE A 12 12.85 6.33 9.26
CA PHE A 12 13.49 5.02 9.20
C PHE A 12 12.51 3.86 9.43
N VAL A 13 11.51 4.05 10.29
CA VAL A 13 10.42 3.06 10.45
C VAL A 13 9.61 2.92 9.17
N ALA A 14 9.23 4.03 8.54
CA ALA A 14 8.48 4.01 7.29
C ALA A 14 9.32 3.53 6.09
N PHE A 15 10.65 3.68 6.16
CA PHE A 15 11.55 3.59 5.01
C PHE A 15 11.44 2.26 4.27
N GLY A 16 11.42 1.13 4.99
CA GLY A 16 11.37 -0.19 4.38
C GLY A 16 10.15 -0.41 3.49
N ALA A 17 8.97 0.02 3.95
CA ALA A 17 7.73 -0.05 3.18
C ALA A 17 7.68 1.03 2.08
N LEU A 18 8.12 2.26 2.39
CA LEU A 18 8.11 3.40 1.47
C LEU A 18 8.85 3.11 0.17
N VAL A 19 10.07 2.56 0.27
CA VAL A 19 10.94 2.31 -0.89
C VAL A 19 10.57 1.03 -1.65
N LEU A 20 9.71 0.17 -1.09
CA LEU A 20 9.34 -1.08 -1.74
C LEU A 20 8.45 -0.83 -2.96
N VAL A 21 7.45 0.06 -2.86
CA VAL A 21 6.56 0.38 -4.00
C VAL A 21 7.34 0.82 -5.24
N PRO A 22 8.24 1.83 -5.20
CA PRO A 22 8.97 2.23 -6.39
C PRO A 22 9.86 1.11 -6.93
N LEU A 23 10.52 0.34 -6.06
CA LEU A 23 11.35 -0.80 -6.49
C LEU A 23 10.53 -1.88 -7.21
N LEU A 24 9.32 -2.18 -6.75
CA LEU A 24 8.45 -3.18 -7.37
C LEU A 24 7.79 -2.71 -8.67
N THR A 25 7.52 -1.41 -8.76
CA THR A 25 6.84 -0.81 -9.90
C THR A 25 7.82 -0.31 -10.97
N GLY A 26 9.12 -0.30 -10.68
CA GLY A 26 10.15 0.28 -11.55
C GLY A 26 10.20 1.80 -11.53
N LEU A 27 9.56 2.45 -10.55
CA LEU A 27 9.67 3.89 -10.34
C LEU A 27 10.95 4.25 -9.57
N ASP A 28 11.35 5.52 -9.64
CA ASP A 28 12.55 6.01 -8.95
C ASP A 28 12.30 6.10 -7.42
N PRO A 29 13.07 5.36 -6.58
CA PRO A 29 12.93 5.43 -5.13
C PRO A 29 13.19 6.81 -4.53
N ASN A 30 14.06 7.61 -5.14
CA ASN A 30 14.34 8.97 -4.70
C ASN A 30 13.13 9.88 -4.96
N VAL A 31 12.44 9.68 -6.09
CA VAL A 31 11.19 10.40 -6.38
C VAL A 31 10.10 9.99 -5.39
N ALA A 32 10.03 8.73 -4.99
CA ALA A 32 9.11 8.29 -3.93
C ALA A 32 9.41 8.93 -2.56
N LEU A 33 10.69 9.04 -2.17
CA LEU A 33 11.09 9.78 -0.96
C LEU A 33 10.69 11.26 -1.03
N PHE A 34 10.87 11.88 -2.20
CA PHE A 34 10.44 13.26 -2.45
C PHE A 34 8.92 13.39 -2.30
N GLY A 35 8.15 12.50 -2.94
CA GLY A 35 6.69 12.42 -2.87
C GLY A 35 6.16 12.23 -1.44
N ALA A 36 6.75 11.31 -0.68
CA ALA A 36 6.45 11.10 0.74
C ALA A 36 6.67 12.37 1.58
N GLY A 37 7.79 13.05 1.34
CA GLY A 37 8.14 14.30 1.98
C GLY A 37 7.16 15.44 1.68
N ILE A 38 6.98 15.80 0.41
CA ILE A 38 6.06 16.88 0.02
C ILE A 38 4.62 16.55 0.42
N GLY A 39 4.21 15.30 0.25
CA GLY A 39 2.86 14.84 0.54
C GLY A 39 2.53 14.97 2.02
N THR A 40 3.46 14.55 2.89
CA THR A 40 3.30 14.71 4.35
C THR A 40 3.21 16.19 4.75
N LEU A 41 4.03 17.07 4.17
CA LEU A 41 3.97 18.50 4.47
C LEU A 41 2.65 19.13 4.02
N LEU A 42 2.16 18.79 2.82
CA LEU A 42 0.88 19.27 2.31
C LEU A 42 -0.29 18.75 3.15
N PHE A 43 -0.27 17.47 3.49
CA PHE A 43 -1.25 16.87 4.41
C PHE A 43 -1.29 17.64 5.74
N GLN A 44 -0.14 17.99 6.29
CA GLN A 44 -0.05 18.80 7.50
C GLN A 44 -0.62 20.21 7.33
N VAL A 45 -0.44 20.85 6.17
CA VAL A 45 -1.05 22.16 5.88
C VAL A 45 -2.57 22.04 5.91
N ILE A 46 -3.14 21.05 5.21
CA ILE A 46 -4.59 20.85 5.12
C ILE A 46 -5.21 20.47 6.48
N THR A 47 -4.52 19.63 7.25
CA THR A 47 -4.95 19.21 8.59
C THR A 47 -4.61 20.21 9.69
N LYS A 48 -3.91 21.31 9.38
CA LYS A 48 -3.41 22.30 10.35
C LYS A 48 -2.47 21.69 11.41
N ARG A 49 -1.59 20.77 10.99
CA ARG A 49 -0.59 20.09 11.82
C ARG A 49 -1.18 19.46 13.08
N SER A 50 -2.36 18.86 12.96
CA SER A 50 -3.06 18.27 14.11
C SER A 50 -2.84 16.77 14.27
N VAL A 51 -2.54 16.05 13.18
CA VAL A 51 -2.44 14.59 13.15
C VAL A 51 -0.96 14.16 13.06
N PRO A 52 -0.43 13.38 14.02
CA PRO A 52 0.95 12.93 14.02
C PRO A 52 1.09 11.66 13.16
N ILE A 53 0.85 11.79 11.85
CA ILE A 53 1.00 10.70 10.89
C ILE A 53 1.90 11.12 9.73
N PHE A 54 2.59 10.13 9.17
CA PHE A 54 3.44 10.28 7.99
C PHE A 54 2.74 9.64 6.79
N LEU A 55 2.92 10.22 5.62
CA LEU A 55 2.36 9.72 4.37
C LEU A 55 3.47 9.17 3.48
N ALA A 56 3.25 7.99 2.91
CA ALA A 56 4.19 7.31 2.02
C ALA A 56 3.48 6.43 0.99
N SER A 57 4.25 5.77 0.14
CA SER A 57 3.76 4.97 -1.00
C SER A 57 2.75 3.91 -0.59
N SER A 58 1.54 3.93 -1.16
CA SER A 58 0.49 2.95 -0.86
C SER A 58 0.69 1.63 -1.62
N PHE A 59 0.60 0.51 -0.90
CA PHE A 59 0.70 -0.84 -1.48
C PHE A 59 -0.50 -1.21 -2.36
N ALA A 60 -1.66 -0.62 -2.10
CA ALA A 60 -2.87 -0.86 -2.89
C ALA A 60 -2.71 -0.42 -4.36
N PHE A 61 -1.74 0.44 -4.67
CA PHE A 61 -1.44 0.86 -6.03
C PHE A 61 -0.34 0.05 -6.73
N ILE A 62 0.32 -0.93 -6.10
CA ILE A 62 1.40 -1.69 -6.76
C ILE A 62 0.90 -2.36 -8.04
N ALA A 63 -0.14 -3.21 -7.96
CA ALA A 63 -0.65 -3.91 -9.14
C ALA A 63 -1.19 -2.95 -10.22
N PRO A 64 -2.00 -1.95 -9.86
CA PRO A 64 -2.47 -0.94 -10.80
C PRO A 64 -1.35 -0.15 -11.48
N ILE A 65 -0.29 0.22 -10.76
CA ILE A 65 0.87 0.92 -11.32
C ILE A 65 1.62 0.02 -12.29
N MET A 66 1.92 -1.22 -11.91
CA MET A 66 2.62 -2.17 -12.79
C MET A 66 1.85 -2.37 -14.10
N TYR A 67 0.54 -2.60 -14.02
CA TYR A 67 -0.31 -2.73 -15.20
C TYR A 67 -0.36 -1.44 -16.02
N GLY A 68 -0.48 -0.29 -15.36
CA GLY A 68 -0.55 1.00 -16.04
C GLY A 68 0.74 1.33 -16.79
N ILE A 69 1.90 1.09 -16.17
CA ILE A 69 3.22 1.33 -16.79
C ILE A 69 3.39 0.41 -18.00
N GLN A 70 3.03 -0.87 -17.87
CA GLN A 70 3.13 -1.82 -18.99
C GLN A 70 2.21 -1.43 -20.17
N THR A 71 1.05 -0.85 -19.88
CA THR A 71 0.01 -0.59 -20.89
C THR A 71 0.10 0.81 -21.50
N TRP A 72 0.37 1.84 -20.70
CA TRP A 72 0.32 3.25 -21.11
C TRP A 72 1.60 4.03 -20.83
N GLY A 73 2.60 3.40 -20.20
CA GLY A 73 3.84 4.06 -19.77
C GLY A 73 3.71 4.85 -18.47
N VAL A 74 4.86 5.31 -17.97
CA VAL A 74 4.94 5.97 -16.65
C VAL A 74 4.14 7.28 -16.63
N ALA A 75 4.32 8.18 -17.60
CA ALA A 75 3.65 9.48 -17.61
C ALA A 75 2.12 9.38 -17.60
N SER A 76 1.55 8.52 -18.46
CA SER A 76 0.10 8.25 -18.50
C SER A 76 -0.42 7.66 -17.19
N THR A 77 0.35 6.75 -16.59
CA THR A 77 0.02 6.15 -15.29
C THR A 77 -0.03 7.22 -14.21
N MET A 78 0.95 8.14 -14.18
CA MET A 78 0.97 9.26 -13.24
C MET A 78 -0.22 10.19 -13.42
N GLY A 79 -0.69 10.42 -14.65
CA GLY A 79 -1.94 11.16 -14.90
C GLY A 79 -3.17 10.47 -14.31
N GLY A 80 -3.26 9.15 -14.45
CA GLY A 80 -4.32 8.35 -13.81
C GLY A 80 -4.27 8.42 -12.28
N LEU A 81 -3.08 8.31 -11.69
CA LEU A 81 -2.86 8.41 -10.25
C LEU A 81 -3.17 9.81 -9.70
N MET A 82 -2.81 10.86 -10.44
CA MET A 82 -3.19 12.22 -10.11
C MET A 82 -4.71 12.37 -10.04
N MET A 83 -5.45 11.77 -10.99
CA MET A 83 -6.91 11.75 -10.96
C MET A 83 -7.47 10.95 -9.78
N ALA A 84 -6.83 9.84 -9.38
CA ALA A 84 -7.20 9.13 -8.15
C ALA A 84 -7.06 10.03 -6.91
N GLY A 85 -6.02 10.86 -6.83
CA GLY A 85 -5.90 11.87 -5.78
C GLY A 85 -7.01 12.92 -5.80
N ILE A 86 -7.48 13.33 -6.99
CA ILE A 86 -8.66 14.21 -7.12
C ILE A 86 -9.91 13.52 -6.58
N VAL A 87 -10.09 12.22 -6.81
CA VAL A 87 -11.20 11.45 -6.24
C VAL A 87 -11.18 11.54 -4.70
N TYR A 88 -10.03 11.49 -4.04
CA TYR A 88 -9.95 11.67 -2.58
C TYR A 88 -10.35 13.06 -2.11
N VAL A 89 -9.94 14.10 -2.84
CA VAL A 89 -10.37 15.47 -2.55
C VAL A 89 -11.89 15.59 -2.67
N LEU A 90 -12.47 15.00 -3.72
CA LEU A 90 -13.92 14.97 -3.91
C LEU A 90 -14.62 14.16 -2.82
N MET A 91 -14.08 12.99 -2.42
CA MET A 91 -14.59 12.22 -1.29
C MET A 91 -14.55 13.03 0.00
N GLY A 92 -13.46 13.73 0.27
CA GLY A 92 -13.34 14.66 1.40
C GLY A 92 -14.41 15.75 1.37
N ALA A 93 -14.66 16.35 0.20
CA ALA A 93 -15.72 17.34 0.02
C ALA A 93 -17.13 16.75 0.27
N VAL A 94 -17.40 15.55 -0.24
CA VAL A 94 -18.66 14.83 -0.01
C VAL A 94 -18.85 14.51 1.47
N ILE A 95 -17.81 14.04 2.16
CA ILE A 95 -17.83 13.77 3.61
C ILE A 95 -18.11 15.06 4.39
N LYS A 96 -17.58 16.21 3.95
CA LYS A 96 -17.84 17.51 4.58
C LYS A 96 -19.32 17.90 4.51
N VAL A 97 -19.99 17.62 3.40
CA VAL A 97 -21.39 18.02 3.14
C VAL A 97 -22.39 17.00 3.70
N ARG A 98 -22.14 15.70 3.49
CA ARG A 98 -23.09 14.61 3.80
C ARG A 98 -22.73 13.80 5.04
N GLY A 99 -21.59 14.08 5.67
CA GLY A 99 -21.06 13.31 6.80
C GLY A 99 -20.45 11.98 6.38
N VAL A 100 -19.90 11.26 7.38
CA VAL A 100 -19.14 10.01 7.17
C VAL A 100 -20.04 8.83 6.77
N GLY A 101 -21.35 8.90 7.06
CA GLY A 101 -22.30 7.81 6.80
C GLY A 101 -22.40 7.37 5.34
N ILE A 102 -22.10 8.25 4.39
CA ILE A 102 -22.10 7.90 2.96
C ILE A 102 -20.99 6.90 2.60
N ILE A 103 -19.83 7.00 3.26
CA ILE A 103 -18.71 6.08 3.06
C ILE A 103 -19.10 4.69 3.59
N HIS A 104 -19.68 4.62 4.79
CA HIS A 104 -20.16 3.36 5.36
C HIS A 104 -21.25 2.68 4.51
N LYS A 105 -22.08 3.47 3.79
CA LYS A 105 -23.10 2.92 2.89
C LYS A 105 -22.51 2.33 1.62
N LEU A 106 -21.55 3.02 1.00
CA LEU A 106 -20.93 2.58 -0.25
C LEU A 106 -19.89 1.48 -0.05
N LEU A 107 -19.13 1.59 1.03
CA LEU A 107 -17.97 0.76 1.34
C LEU A 107 -18.14 0.11 2.73
N PRO A 108 -19.20 -0.69 2.94
CA PRO A 108 -19.34 -1.45 4.17
C PRO A 108 -18.23 -2.52 4.27
N PRO A 109 -17.94 -3.06 5.46
CA PRO A 109 -16.89 -4.05 5.66
C PRO A 109 -16.96 -5.26 4.71
N VAL A 110 -18.18 -5.70 4.33
CA VAL A 110 -18.41 -6.80 3.37
C VAL A 110 -17.91 -6.51 1.95
N VAL A 111 -17.76 -5.23 1.57
CA VAL A 111 -17.16 -4.79 0.30
C VAL A 111 -15.66 -4.59 0.47
N VAL A 112 -15.27 -3.91 1.55
CA VAL A 112 -13.89 -3.49 1.81
C VAL A 112 -12.96 -4.69 2.02
N GLY A 113 -13.35 -5.61 2.91
CA GLY A 113 -12.53 -6.76 3.27
C GLY A 113 -12.09 -7.58 2.05
N PRO A 114 -13.02 -8.02 1.18
CA PRO A 114 -12.69 -8.78 -0.03
C PRO A 114 -11.84 -8.00 -1.03
N VAL A 115 -12.06 -6.70 -1.20
CA VAL A 115 -11.22 -5.87 -2.07
C VAL A 115 -9.77 -5.81 -1.55
N ILE A 116 -9.57 -5.62 -0.24
CA ILE A 116 -8.23 -5.68 0.37
C ILE A 116 -7.60 -7.08 0.19
N MET A 117 -8.39 -8.15 0.32
CA MET A 117 -7.92 -9.51 0.06
C MET A 117 -7.45 -9.71 -1.38
N VAL A 118 -8.21 -9.22 -2.37
CA VAL A 118 -7.83 -9.26 -3.79
C VAL A 118 -6.53 -8.49 -4.03
N ILE A 119 -6.33 -7.33 -3.42
CA ILE A 119 -5.09 -6.55 -3.56
C ILE A 119 -3.88 -7.36 -3.12
N GLY A 120 -3.95 -7.98 -1.94
CA GLY A 120 -2.86 -8.83 -1.44
C GLY A 120 -2.67 -10.07 -2.31
N LEU A 121 -3.71 -10.88 -2.47
CA LEU A 121 -3.60 -12.19 -3.14
C LEU A 121 -3.39 -12.09 -4.66
N GLY A 122 -3.86 -11.02 -5.31
CA GLY A 122 -3.66 -10.78 -6.74
C GLY A 122 -2.18 -10.57 -7.12
N LEU A 123 -1.33 -10.15 -6.18
CA LEU A 123 0.10 -9.99 -6.37
C LEU A 123 0.94 -11.17 -5.83
N ALA A 124 0.28 -12.19 -5.25
CA ALA A 124 0.97 -13.37 -4.74
C ALA A 124 1.79 -14.12 -5.82
N PRO A 125 1.32 -14.28 -7.07
CA PRO A 125 2.13 -14.90 -8.13
C PRO A 125 3.44 -14.15 -8.39
N ALA A 126 3.39 -12.81 -8.41
CA ALA A 126 4.57 -11.99 -8.61
C ALA A 126 5.57 -12.14 -7.45
N ALA A 127 5.10 -12.17 -6.21
CA ALA A 127 5.95 -12.42 -5.04
C ALA A 127 6.69 -13.76 -5.13
N VAL A 128 5.97 -14.82 -5.52
CA VAL A 128 6.55 -16.17 -5.68
C VAL A 128 7.55 -16.21 -6.84
N ASN A 129 7.19 -15.64 -8.00
CA ASN A 129 8.10 -15.55 -9.15
C ASN A 129 9.40 -14.84 -8.78
N MET A 130 9.30 -13.70 -8.10
CA MET A 130 10.47 -12.94 -7.66
C MET A 130 11.30 -13.71 -6.63
N ALA A 131 10.66 -14.44 -5.70
CA ALA A 131 11.36 -15.23 -4.68
C ALA A 131 12.20 -16.36 -5.31
N VAL A 132 11.74 -16.96 -6.41
CA VAL A 132 12.50 -17.97 -7.17
C VAL A 132 13.45 -17.35 -8.21
N GLY A 133 13.65 -16.03 -8.16
CA GLY A 133 14.64 -15.32 -8.98
C GLY A 133 14.18 -14.98 -10.40
N LYS A 134 12.88 -14.98 -10.67
CA LYS A 134 12.30 -14.55 -11.94
C LYS A 134 11.87 -13.09 -11.91
N SER A 135 11.60 -12.51 -13.08
CA SER A 135 10.84 -11.28 -13.23
C SER A 135 9.45 -11.42 -12.58
N GLY A 136 8.80 -10.31 -12.22
CA GLY A 136 7.49 -10.34 -11.55
C GLY A 136 6.41 -11.09 -12.33
N ASP A 137 6.43 -11.02 -13.65
CA ASP A 137 5.55 -11.79 -14.55
C ASP A 137 5.96 -13.26 -14.74
N GLY A 138 7.12 -13.66 -14.21
CA GLY A 138 7.66 -15.02 -14.32
C GLY A 138 8.32 -15.35 -15.66
N GLY A 139 8.41 -14.39 -16.58
CA GLY A 139 8.88 -14.62 -17.97
C GLY A 139 10.40 -14.81 -18.11
N ILE A 140 11.20 -14.20 -17.23
CA ILE A 140 12.67 -14.16 -17.34
C ILE A 140 13.30 -14.61 -16.03
N GLN A 141 14.31 -15.48 -16.08
CA GLN A 141 15.15 -15.81 -14.91
C GLN A 141 16.23 -14.72 -14.75
N LEU A 142 16.16 -13.95 -13.67
CA LEU A 142 17.08 -12.85 -13.38
C LEU A 142 18.23 -13.26 -12.46
N VAL A 143 17.98 -14.20 -11.54
CA VAL A 143 18.96 -14.74 -10.60
C VAL A 143 18.90 -16.26 -10.65
N ASN A 144 20.02 -16.97 -10.53
CA ASN A 144 20.02 -18.43 -10.46
C ASN A 144 19.03 -18.96 -9.39
N GLY A 145 18.20 -19.94 -9.74
CA GLY A 145 17.09 -20.41 -8.89
C GLY A 145 17.54 -20.96 -7.54
N ASP A 146 18.66 -21.68 -7.49
CA ASP A 146 19.18 -22.26 -6.25
C ASP A 146 19.63 -21.15 -5.29
N ALA A 147 20.35 -20.14 -5.81
CA ALA A 147 20.73 -18.96 -5.04
C ALA A 147 19.51 -18.15 -4.60
N ALA A 148 18.52 -17.98 -5.50
CA ALA A 148 17.33 -17.18 -5.25
C ALA A 148 16.49 -17.72 -4.08
N ILE A 149 16.33 -19.04 -3.95
CA ILE A 149 15.61 -19.66 -2.84
C ILE A 149 16.28 -19.34 -1.50
N TRP A 150 17.60 -19.43 -1.41
CA TRP A 150 18.32 -19.10 -0.17
C TRP A 150 18.24 -17.62 0.18
N ILE A 151 18.37 -16.74 -0.82
CA ILE A 151 18.27 -15.29 -0.64
C ILE A 151 16.86 -14.90 -0.17
N SER A 152 15.83 -15.40 -0.85
CA SER A 152 14.43 -15.10 -0.52
C SER A 152 14.03 -15.71 0.84
N ALA A 153 14.49 -16.92 1.16
CA ALA A 153 14.29 -17.54 2.46
C ALA A 153 14.94 -16.73 3.59
N ALA A 154 16.18 -16.27 3.42
CA ALA A 154 16.85 -15.42 4.40
C ALA A 154 16.09 -14.11 4.64
N SER A 155 15.61 -13.48 3.57
CA SER A 155 14.78 -12.27 3.62
C SER A 155 13.46 -12.54 4.36
N LEU A 156 12.71 -13.56 3.95
CA LEU A 156 11.41 -13.94 4.53
C LEU A 156 11.52 -14.35 6.00
N LEU A 157 12.41 -15.30 6.32
CA LEU A 157 12.56 -15.83 7.67
C LEU A 157 13.02 -14.75 8.65
N THR A 158 13.92 -13.86 8.23
CA THR A 158 14.34 -12.73 9.07
C THR A 158 13.18 -11.75 9.29
N THR A 159 12.41 -11.45 8.24
CA THR A 159 11.22 -10.58 8.36
C THR A 159 10.20 -11.18 9.32
N ILE A 160 9.91 -12.49 9.22
CA ILE A 160 9.03 -13.22 10.14
C ILE A 160 9.60 -13.17 11.56
N ALA A 161 10.87 -13.49 11.74
CA ALA A 161 11.50 -13.53 13.05
C ALA A 161 11.42 -12.17 13.76
N PHE A 162 11.66 -11.07 13.04
CA PHE A 162 11.51 -9.72 13.59
C PHE A 162 10.05 -9.35 13.84
N SER A 163 9.12 -9.77 12.99
CA SER A 163 7.70 -9.46 13.16
C SER A 163 7.10 -10.16 14.39
N VAL A 164 7.55 -11.38 14.68
CA VAL A 164 7.01 -12.24 15.75
C VAL A 164 7.79 -12.09 17.06
N PHE A 165 9.12 -12.15 17.01
CA PHE A 165 9.96 -12.29 18.21
C PHE A 165 10.65 -11.00 18.64
N ALA A 166 10.78 -9.99 17.77
CA ALA A 166 11.42 -8.74 18.17
C ALA A 166 10.58 -7.95 19.17
N LYS A 167 11.26 -7.18 20.01
CA LYS A 167 10.64 -6.35 21.05
C LYS A 167 11.03 -4.88 20.88
N GLY A 168 10.20 -3.99 21.41
CA GLY A 168 10.43 -2.55 21.37
C GLY A 168 10.56 -2.03 19.94
N PHE A 169 11.60 -1.24 19.67
CA PHE A 169 11.80 -0.57 18.38
C PHE A 169 12.02 -1.54 17.21
N PHE A 170 12.68 -2.68 17.41
CA PHE A 170 12.97 -3.63 16.35
C PHE A 170 11.71 -4.29 15.75
N LYS A 171 10.60 -4.32 16.50
CA LYS A 171 9.30 -4.80 16.01
C LYS A 171 8.69 -3.88 14.93
N LEU A 172 9.17 -2.64 14.82
CA LEU A 172 8.69 -1.65 13.84
C LEU A 172 9.42 -1.70 12.50
N VAL A 173 10.55 -2.42 12.41
CA VAL A 173 11.40 -2.45 11.22
C VAL A 173 11.65 -3.87 10.65
N PRO A 174 10.65 -4.78 10.64
CA PRO A 174 10.86 -6.16 10.17
C PRO A 174 11.24 -6.21 8.68
N ILE A 175 10.63 -5.36 7.85
CA ILE A 175 10.93 -5.28 6.41
C ILE A 175 12.41 -4.92 6.19
N MET A 176 12.91 -3.91 6.91
CA MET A 176 14.32 -3.51 6.81
C MET A 176 15.27 -4.63 7.24
N ALA A 177 14.94 -5.36 8.31
CA ALA A 177 15.74 -6.50 8.74
C ALA A 177 15.79 -7.60 7.66
N GLY A 178 14.64 -7.89 7.02
CA GLY A 178 14.56 -8.79 5.87
C GLY A 178 15.42 -8.36 4.70
N VAL A 179 15.30 -7.09 4.29
CA VAL A 179 16.12 -6.51 3.20
C VAL A 179 17.60 -6.68 3.49
N VAL A 180 18.05 -6.30 4.70
CA VAL A 180 19.46 -6.39 5.08
C VAL A 180 19.95 -7.84 5.06
N ALA A 181 19.21 -8.77 5.65
CA ALA A 181 19.61 -10.18 5.68
C ALA A 181 19.66 -10.79 4.27
N GLY A 182 18.62 -10.58 3.46
CA GLY A 182 18.60 -11.05 2.07
C GLY A 182 19.71 -10.45 1.23
N TYR A 183 19.99 -9.15 1.41
CA TYR A 183 21.09 -8.47 0.72
C TYR A 183 22.46 -9.03 1.13
N CYS A 184 22.70 -9.28 2.42
CA CYS A 184 23.93 -9.91 2.90
C CYS A 184 24.15 -11.30 2.29
N VAL A 185 23.10 -12.13 2.22
CA VAL A 185 23.19 -13.44 1.55
C VAL A 185 23.45 -13.28 0.05
N SER A 186 22.83 -12.29 -0.58
CA SER A 186 23.05 -11.97 -2.00
C SER A 186 24.51 -11.59 -2.30
N LEU A 187 25.18 -10.88 -1.38
CA LEU A 187 26.61 -10.58 -1.50
C LEU A 187 27.46 -11.87 -1.48
N GLY A 188 27.09 -12.84 -0.63
CA GLY A 188 27.76 -14.13 -0.57
C GLY A 188 27.64 -14.96 -1.86
N PHE A 189 26.50 -14.82 -2.56
CA PHE A 189 26.29 -15.44 -3.88
C PHE A 189 26.83 -14.62 -5.05
N GLY A 190 27.34 -13.40 -4.81
CA GLY A 190 27.90 -12.54 -5.87
C GLY A 190 26.88 -12.03 -6.88
N VAL A 191 25.59 -11.97 -6.53
CA VAL A 191 24.50 -11.56 -7.44
C VAL A 191 24.22 -10.06 -7.44
N VAL A 192 24.93 -9.29 -6.60
CA VAL A 192 24.75 -7.84 -6.45
C VAL A 192 25.67 -7.10 -7.41
N ASP A 193 25.10 -6.30 -8.31
CA ASP A 193 25.85 -5.38 -9.16
C ASP A 193 25.95 -3.99 -8.52
N PHE A 194 27.18 -3.55 -8.24
CA PHE A 194 27.48 -2.24 -7.65
C PHE A 194 27.74 -1.14 -8.68
N THR A 195 27.70 -1.45 -9.98
CA THR A 195 27.93 -0.48 -11.06
C THR A 195 27.01 0.75 -10.95
N PRO A 196 25.69 0.62 -10.66
CA PRO A 196 24.83 1.80 -10.47
C PRO A 196 25.30 2.68 -9.32
N VAL A 197 25.81 2.06 -8.24
CA VAL A 197 26.29 2.78 -7.06
C VAL A 197 27.56 3.54 -7.39
N THR A 198 28.52 2.95 -8.11
CA THR A 198 29.78 3.64 -8.44
C THR A 198 29.54 4.83 -9.37
N GLN A 199 28.63 4.69 -10.35
CA GLN A 199 28.30 5.73 -11.34
C GLN A 199 27.39 6.84 -10.80
N ALA A 200 26.60 6.58 -9.77
CA ALA A 200 25.71 7.59 -9.21
C ALA A 200 26.48 8.74 -8.55
N SER A 201 25.97 9.97 -8.70
CA SER A 201 26.49 11.14 -7.99
C SER A 201 26.03 11.13 -6.53
N TRP A 202 26.81 11.76 -5.64
CA TRP A 202 26.41 11.93 -4.23
C TRP A 202 25.16 12.79 -4.07
N LEU A 203 25.13 13.94 -4.77
CA LEU A 203 23.97 14.80 -4.89
C LEU A 203 23.44 14.69 -6.32
N ALA A 204 22.17 14.36 -6.47
CA ALA A 204 21.52 14.23 -7.77
C ALA A 204 20.07 14.72 -7.67
N MET A 205 19.56 15.31 -8.75
CA MET A 205 18.13 15.58 -8.86
C MET A 205 17.39 14.24 -9.02
N PRO A 206 16.29 13.99 -8.30
CA PRO A 206 15.44 12.83 -8.58
C PRO A 206 14.93 12.86 -10.03
N ASN A 207 14.74 11.68 -10.65
CA ASN A 207 14.29 11.59 -12.04
C ASN A 207 12.79 11.83 -12.14
N PHE A 208 12.38 13.10 -12.02
CA PHE A 208 10.97 13.46 -12.05
C PHE A 208 10.34 13.14 -13.40
N THR A 209 9.15 12.54 -13.34
CA THR A 209 8.33 12.26 -14.51
C THR A 209 6.98 12.95 -14.34
N PHE A 210 6.69 13.92 -15.19
CA PHE A 210 5.43 14.66 -15.13
C PHE A 210 4.27 13.86 -15.75
N PRO A 211 3.04 14.03 -15.24
CA PRO A 211 1.89 13.27 -15.69
C PRO A 211 1.44 13.66 -17.10
N GLU A 212 0.99 12.67 -17.84
CA GLU A 212 0.26 12.82 -19.10
C GLU A 212 -1.16 12.28 -18.92
N PHE A 213 -2.17 12.97 -19.46
CA PHE A 213 -3.56 12.56 -19.27
C PHE A 213 -4.02 11.62 -20.37
N ASN A 214 -4.01 10.32 -20.05
CA ASN A 214 -4.63 9.28 -20.86
C ASN A 214 -6.00 8.89 -20.24
N ILE A 215 -7.08 9.01 -21.01
CA ILE A 215 -8.44 8.74 -20.51
C ILE A 215 -8.63 7.30 -20.00
N ASN A 216 -7.99 6.32 -20.65
CA ASN A 216 -8.09 4.91 -20.27
C ASN A 216 -7.35 4.68 -18.94
N ALA A 217 -6.15 5.25 -18.78
CA ALA A 217 -5.42 5.19 -17.52
C ALA A 217 -6.19 5.87 -16.37
N VAL A 218 -6.84 7.00 -16.65
CA VAL A 218 -7.68 7.72 -15.67
C VAL A 218 -8.86 6.87 -15.23
N LEU A 219 -9.64 6.34 -16.18
CA LEU A 219 -10.80 5.51 -15.89
C LEU A 219 -10.41 4.22 -15.15
N PHE A 220 -9.23 3.67 -15.42
CA PHE A 220 -8.69 2.51 -14.72
C PHE A 220 -8.29 2.81 -13.27
N MET A 221 -7.69 3.99 -13.01
CA MET A 221 -7.18 4.37 -11.69
C MET A 221 -8.24 4.92 -10.73
N ILE A 222 -9.33 5.50 -11.24
CA ILE A 222 -10.40 6.06 -10.39
C ILE A 222 -10.98 5.04 -9.40
N PRO A 223 -11.34 3.81 -9.80
CA PRO A 223 -11.88 2.81 -8.87
C PRO A 223 -10.84 2.29 -7.87
N VAL A 224 -9.56 2.27 -8.24
CA VAL A 224 -8.46 1.82 -7.37
C VAL A 224 -8.39 2.67 -6.11
N ALA A 225 -8.66 3.96 -6.23
CA ALA A 225 -8.65 4.94 -5.15
C ALA A 225 -9.54 4.50 -3.96
N ILE A 226 -10.59 3.73 -4.22
CA ILE A 226 -11.56 3.32 -3.20
C ILE A 226 -10.89 2.53 -2.06
N ALA A 227 -9.97 1.61 -2.37
CA ALA A 227 -9.36 0.77 -1.35
C ALA A 227 -8.44 1.56 -0.39
N PRO A 228 -7.48 2.37 -0.85
CA PRO A 228 -6.69 3.22 0.03
C PRO A 228 -7.53 4.30 0.73
N ALA A 229 -8.65 4.77 0.15
CA ALA A 229 -9.55 5.65 0.89
C ALA A 229 -10.11 4.96 2.15
N VAL A 230 -10.37 3.64 2.11
CA VAL A 230 -10.81 2.91 3.30
C VAL A 230 -9.66 2.62 4.25
N GLU A 231 -8.49 2.27 3.72
CA GLU A 231 -7.24 2.16 4.48
C GLU A 231 -7.01 3.43 5.32
N HIS A 232 -7.14 4.61 4.69
CA HIS A 232 -7.03 5.91 5.35
C HIS A 232 -8.03 6.10 6.50
N VAL A 233 -9.28 5.68 6.35
CA VAL A 233 -10.25 5.72 7.47
C VAL A 233 -9.78 4.82 8.63
N GLY A 234 -9.31 3.62 8.31
CA GLY A 234 -8.77 2.67 9.29
C GLY A 234 -7.58 3.24 10.06
N ASP A 235 -6.64 3.86 9.35
CA ASP A 235 -5.45 4.48 9.95
C ASP A 235 -5.81 5.70 10.79
N MET A 236 -6.79 6.50 10.37
CA MET A 236 -7.33 7.59 11.18
C MET A 236 -7.95 7.10 12.49
N LEU A 237 -8.64 5.97 12.48
CA LEU A 237 -9.12 5.33 13.70
C LEU A 237 -7.97 4.82 14.56
N ALA A 238 -6.98 4.16 13.96
CA ALA A 238 -5.82 3.62 14.67
C ALA A 238 -5.01 4.72 15.38
N ILE A 239 -4.64 5.79 14.67
CA ILE A 239 -3.89 6.90 15.27
C ILE A 239 -4.73 7.69 16.27
N SER A 240 -6.06 7.76 16.08
CA SER A 240 -6.97 8.37 17.06
C SER A 240 -6.95 7.61 18.38
N ASN A 241 -7.02 6.27 18.32
CA ASN A 241 -6.94 5.41 19.49
C ASN A 241 -5.58 5.49 20.18
N VAL A 242 -4.49 5.52 19.40
CA VAL A 242 -3.12 5.63 19.93
C VAL A 242 -2.88 6.95 20.67
N THR A 243 -3.39 8.05 20.13
CA THR A 243 -3.15 9.39 20.67
C THR A 243 -4.23 9.88 21.64
N GLY A 244 -5.33 9.13 21.79
CA GLY A 244 -6.48 9.51 22.61
C GLY A 244 -7.25 10.72 22.06
N LYS A 245 -7.16 11.01 20.76
CA LYS A 245 -7.81 12.16 20.11
C LYS A 245 -8.61 11.71 18.90
N ASP A 246 -9.87 12.12 18.81
CA ASP A 246 -10.72 11.79 17.66
C ASP A 246 -10.41 12.69 16.45
N TYR A 247 -9.57 12.19 15.54
CA TYR A 247 -9.23 12.89 14.30
C TYR A 247 -10.32 12.82 13.23
N LEU A 248 -11.28 11.90 13.35
CA LEU A 248 -12.44 11.81 12.48
C LEU A 248 -13.39 12.99 12.73
N LYS A 249 -13.39 13.53 13.95
CA LYS A 249 -14.10 14.76 14.33
C LYS A 249 -13.24 16.02 14.19
N LYS A 250 -11.99 16.03 14.68
CA LYS A 250 -11.09 17.19 14.62
C LYS A 250 -9.66 16.75 14.28
N PRO A 251 -9.12 17.05 13.08
CA PRO A 251 -9.54 18.11 12.15
C PRO A 251 -10.75 17.72 11.29
N GLY A 252 -11.17 16.46 11.35
CA GLY A 252 -12.30 15.93 10.61
C GLY A 252 -11.85 15.03 9.48
N LEU A 253 -12.57 13.93 9.25
CA LEU A 253 -12.24 12.97 8.17
C LEU A 253 -12.21 13.65 6.80
N HIS A 254 -13.07 14.64 6.57
CA HIS A 254 -13.06 15.43 5.34
C HIS A 254 -11.72 16.13 5.06
N ARG A 255 -11.02 16.62 6.10
CA ARG A 255 -9.71 17.27 5.94
C ARG A 255 -8.58 16.26 5.80
N THR A 256 -8.63 15.17 6.55
CA THR A 256 -7.58 14.15 6.43
C THR A 256 -7.66 13.47 5.07
N MET A 257 -8.87 13.13 4.60
CA MET A 257 -9.09 12.55 3.26
C MET A 257 -8.67 13.51 2.14
N ALA A 258 -9.06 14.78 2.22
CA ALA A 258 -8.62 15.78 1.24
C ALA A 258 -7.10 16.03 1.29
N GLY A 259 -6.50 15.99 2.48
CA GLY A 259 -5.05 16.11 2.66
C GLY A 259 -4.30 14.96 2.01
N ASP A 260 -4.82 13.73 2.13
CA ASP A 260 -4.27 12.55 1.49
C ASP A 260 -4.40 12.61 -0.05
N GLY A 261 -5.55 13.05 -0.54
CA GLY A 261 -5.76 13.33 -1.97
C GLY A 261 -4.78 14.36 -2.52
N ILE A 262 -4.57 15.47 -1.81
CA ILE A 262 -3.60 16.50 -2.21
C ILE A 262 -2.17 15.98 -2.17
N ALA A 263 -1.83 15.14 -1.19
CA ALA A 263 -0.54 14.48 -1.12
C ALA A 263 -0.31 13.56 -2.34
N THR A 264 -1.31 12.76 -2.69
CA THR A 264 -1.30 11.89 -3.88
C THR A 264 -1.18 12.68 -5.18
N ILE A 265 -1.93 13.77 -5.33
CA ILE A 265 -1.82 14.67 -6.50
C ILE A 265 -0.39 15.20 -6.60
N ALA A 266 0.15 15.73 -5.50
CA ALA A 266 1.48 16.31 -5.49
C ALA A 266 2.56 15.27 -5.81
N ALA A 267 2.48 14.08 -5.23
CA ALA A 267 3.40 12.99 -5.51
C ALA A 267 3.36 12.55 -6.98
N SER A 268 2.16 12.27 -7.49
CA SER A 268 1.95 11.83 -8.88
C SER A 268 2.41 12.88 -9.89
N MET A 269 2.29 14.17 -9.55
CA MET A 269 2.76 15.27 -10.39
C MET A 269 4.28 15.24 -10.65
N PHE A 270 5.07 14.66 -9.73
CA PHE A 270 6.52 14.50 -9.88
C PHE A 270 6.94 13.09 -10.28
N GLY A 271 5.99 12.18 -10.50
CA GLY A 271 6.27 10.78 -10.85
C GLY A 271 6.46 9.86 -9.65
N ALA A 272 6.08 10.30 -8.45
CA ALA A 272 6.12 9.49 -7.25
C ALA A 272 4.85 8.62 -7.14
N PRO A 273 4.94 7.45 -6.49
CA PRO A 273 3.75 6.66 -6.17
C PRO A 273 2.73 7.46 -5.34
N PRO A 274 1.43 7.10 -5.39
CA PRO A 274 0.40 7.70 -4.54
C PRO A 274 0.73 7.57 -3.06
N ASN A 275 0.47 8.62 -2.32
CA ASN A 275 0.64 8.66 -0.89
C ASN A 275 -0.62 8.13 -0.20
N THR A 276 -0.43 7.44 0.92
CA THR A 276 -1.47 7.14 1.90
C THR A 276 -0.89 7.25 3.30
N THR A 277 -1.74 7.23 4.31
CA THR A 277 -1.33 7.17 5.71
C THR A 277 -0.58 5.89 6.04
N TYR A 278 0.49 5.98 6.84
CA TYR A 278 1.30 4.80 7.17
C TYR A 278 1.01 4.25 8.57
N SER A 279 0.46 3.04 8.60
CA SER A 279 0.13 2.32 9.84
C SER A 279 1.36 1.91 10.66
N GLU A 280 2.51 1.65 10.02
CA GLU A 280 3.79 1.33 10.67
C GLU A 280 4.27 2.51 11.52
N VAL A 281 4.10 3.73 11.02
CA VAL A 281 4.41 4.95 11.76
C VAL A 281 3.43 5.16 12.92
N THR A 282 2.16 4.78 12.75
CA THR A 282 1.19 4.77 13.86
C THR A 282 1.63 3.82 14.99
N GLY A 283 2.13 2.63 14.65
CA GLY A 283 2.75 1.72 15.61
C GLY A 283 3.97 2.33 16.32
N ALA A 284 4.81 3.05 15.58
CA ALA A 284 5.96 3.75 16.15
C ALA A 284 5.54 4.88 17.09
N VAL A 285 4.52 5.65 16.74
CA VAL A 285 3.96 6.70 17.59
C VAL A 285 3.41 6.12 18.89
N MET A 286 2.78 4.95 18.85
CA MET A 286 2.30 4.23 20.03
C MET A 286 3.45 3.88 20.99
N LEU A 287 4.54 3.33 20.46
CA LEU A 287 5.68 2.90 21.27
C LEU A 287 6.52 4.07 21.81
N THR A 288 6.75 5.08 20.97
CA THR A 288 7.62 6.22 21.31
C THR A 288 6.89 7.37 22.00
N LYS A 289 5.56 7.33 22.03
CA LYS A 289 4.68 8.42 22.52
C LYS A 289 4.95 9.78 21.84
N ALA A 290 5.43 9.73 20.59
CA ALA A 290 5.76 10.88 19.77
C ALA A 290 4.51 11.56 19.17
N PHE A 291 3.61 12.05 20.04
CA PHE A 291 2.30 12.58 19.63
C PHE A 291 2.34 13.97 19.01
N ASN A 292 3.48 14.65 19.01
CA ASN A 292 3.62 15.99 18.42
C ASN A 292 3.73 15.87 16.89
N PRO A 293 2.78 16.42 16.10
CA PRO A 293 2.82 16.35 14.64
C PRO A 293 4.06 16.99 13.99
N ILE A 294 4.76 17.89 14.70
CA ILE A 294 6.03 18.49 14.25
C ILE A 294 7.10 17.41 14.01
N ILE A 295 7.04 16.28 14.73
CA ILE A 295 7.97 15.16 14.52
C ILE A 295 7.83 14.62 13.09
N MET A 296 6.61 14.55 12.56
CA MET A 296 6.35 14.13 11.18
C MET A 296 6.78 15.20 10.16
N THR A 297 6.82 16.48 10.55
CA THR A 297 7.45 17.52 9.72
C THR A 297 8.94 17.24 9.53
N TRP A 298 9.64 16.87 10.60
CA TRP A 298 11.06 16.51 10.52
C TRP A 298 11.30 15.21 9.76
N ALA A 299 10.40 14.22 9.89
CA ALA A 299 10.45 13.01 9.05
C ALA A 299 10.32 13.38 7.56
N ALA A 300 9.38 14.24 7.21
CA ALA A 300 9.16 14.71 5.85
C ALA A 300 10.34 15.52 5.29
N VAL A 301 10.91 16.45 6.06
CA VAL A 301 12.12 17.19 5.65
C VAL A 301 13.30 16.24 5.47
N THR A 302 13.46 15.26 6.35
CA THR A 302 14.52 14.25 6.20
C THR A 302 14.33 13.44 4.92
N ALA A 303 13.11 13.04 4.59
CA ALA A 303 12.80 12.33 3.34
C ALA A 303 13.13 13.19 2.11
N LEU A 304 12.76 14.47 2.13
CA LEU A 304 13.11 15.42 1.06
C LEU A 304 14.61 15.54 0.87
N VAL A 305 15.38 15.69 1.96
CA VAL A 305 16.85 15.79 1.87
C VAL A 305 17.45 14.49 1.30
N LEU A 306 16.98 13.34 1.78
CA LEU A 306 17.45 12.03 1.31
C LEU A 306 17.09 11.76 -0.16
N ALA A 307 16.00 12.32 -0.67
CA ALA A 307 15.63 12.18 -2.08
C ALA A 307 16.71 12.72 -3.03
N PHE A 308 17.49 13.73 -2.62
CA PHE A 308 18.59 14.27 -3.45
C PHE A 308 19.90 13.49 -3.30
N VAL A 309 19.94 12.45 -2.46
CA VAL A 309 21.14 11.61 -2.27
C VAL A 309 21.15 10.54 -3.36
N GLY A 310 21.84 10.79 -4.47
CA GLY A 310 21.85 9.89 -5.64
C GLY A 310 22.37 8.49 -5.32
N LYS A 311 23.39 8.39 -4.46
CA LYS A 311 23.92 7.11 -3.97
C LYS A 311 22.88 6.28 -3.21
N LEU A 312 21.96 6.92 -2.47
CA LEU A 312 20.92 6.21 -1.73
C LEU A 312 19.98 5.48 -2.71
N GLY A 313 19.45 6.19 -3.70
CA GLY A 313 18.63 5.60 -4.75
C GLY A 313 19.34 4.49 -5.50
N ALA A 314 20.62 4.69 -5.85
CA ALA A 314 21.42 3.68 -6.53
C ALA A 314 21.60 2.41 -5.68
N VAL A 315 21.87 2.53 -4.38
CA VAL A 315 21.96 1.37 -3.46
C VAL A 315 20.64 0.62 -3.41
N LEU A 316 19.50 1.32 -3.32
CA LEU A 316 18.18 0.69 -3.31
C LEU A 316 17.92 -0.10 -4.60
N GLN A 317 18.37 0.40 -5.74
CA GLN A 317 18.25 -0.28 -7.03
C GLN A 317 19.15 -1.53 -7.15
N THR A 318 20.19 -1.67 -6.32
CA THR A 318 21.01 -2.90 -6.29
C THR A 318 20.35 -4.06 -5.54
N ILE A 319 19.21 -3.83 -4.87
CA ILE A 319 18.53 -4.88 -4.09
C ILE A 319 18.06 -5.99 -5.04
N PRO A 320 18.56 -7.23 -4.91
CA PRO A 320 18.20 -8.29 -5.83
C PRO A 320 16.74 -8.70 -5.72
N VAL A 321 16.17 -9.11 -6.85
CA VAL A 321 14.77 -9.52 -6.98
C VAL A 321 14.34 -10.61 -5.97
N PRO A 322 15.15 -11.64 -5.66
CA PRO A 322 14.80 -12.62 -4.62
C PRO A 322 14.62 -12.03 -3.22
N VAL A 323 15.36 -10.97 -2.87
CA VAL A 323 15.20 -10.28 -1.58
C VAL A 323 13.81 -9.67 -1.48
N MET A 324 13.39 -8.99 -2.56
CA MET A 324 12.06 -8.39 -2.66
C MET A 324 10.97 -9.47 -2.64
N GLY A 325 11.12 -10.56 -3.39
CA GLY A 325 10.18 -11.67 -3.40
C GLY A 325 9.95 -12.27 -2.01
N GLY A 326 11.02 -12.49 -1.24
CA GLY A 326 10.93 -12.97 0.15
C GLY A 326 10.11 -12.05 1.05
N ILE A 327 10.28 -10.73 0.96
CA ILE A 327 9.50 -9.74 1.74
C ILE A 327 8.05 -9.71 1.27
N MET A 328 7.83 -9.74 -0.05
CA MET A 328 6.49 -9.63 -0.65
C MET A 328 5.58 -10.78 -0.24
N ILE A 329 6.11 -11.99 -0.06
CA ILE A 329 5.34 -13.15 0.42
C ILE A 329 4.66 -12.82 1.75
N LEU A 330 5.40 -12.29 2.72
CA LEU A 330 4.83 -11.92 4.01
C LEU A 330 3.92 -10.68 3.89
N LEU A 331 4.35 -9.68 3.12
CA LEU A 331 3.65 -8.41 3.02
C LEU A 331 2.25 -8.58 2.39
N PHE A 332 2.17 -9.24 1.24
CA PHE A 332 0.90 -9.46 0.55
C PHE A 332 0.00 -10.45 1.29
N GLY A 333 0.56 -11.48 1.93
CA GLY A 333 -0.18 -12.36 2.84
C GLY A 333 -0.75 -11.59 4.04
N SER A 334 0.01 -10.64 4.59
CA SER A 334 -0.44 -9.77 5.69
C SER A 334 -1.56 -8.83 5.25
N ILE A 335 -1.46 -8.23 4.05
CA ILE A 335 -2.53 -7.39 3.47
C ILE A 335 -3.82 -8.21 3.32
N ALA A 336 -3.73 -9.42 2.77
CA ALA A 336 -4.89 -10.31 2.66
C ALA A 336 -5.50 -10.63 4.04
N THR A 337 -4.64 -10.87 5.04
CA THR A 337 -5.06 -11.10 6.42
C THR A 337 -5.75 -9.87 7.03
N VAL A 338 -5.34 -8.64 6.70
CA VAL A 338 -6.04 -7.41 7.13
C VAL A 338 -7.44 -7.34 6.52
N GLY A 339 -7.61 -7.69 5.25
CA GLY A 339 -8.92 -7.79 4.60
C GLY A 339 -9.84 -8.79 5.30
N LEU A 340 -9.31 -9.98 5.63
CA LEU A 340 -10.03 -11.00 6.41
C LEU A 340 -10.38 -10.51 7.82
N ASN A 341 -9.43 -9.91 8.52
CA ASN A 341 -9.63 -9.36 9.86
C ASN A 341 -10.68 -8.24 9.87
N THR A 342 -10.79 -7.47 8.78
CA THR A 342 -11.84 -6.46 8.60
C THR A 342 -13.23 -7.09 8.60
N LEU A 343 -13.41 -8.25 7.96
CA LEU A 343 -14.67 -9.00 8.00
C LEU A 343 -14.98 -9.52 9.41
N ILE A 344 -13.99 -10.13 10.07
CA ILE A 344 -14.14 -10.72 11.40
C ILE A 344 -14.45 -9.65 12.46
N LYS A 345 -13.65 -8.58 12.50
CA LYS A 345 -13.74 -7.54 13.53
C LYS A 345 -15.03 -6.73 13.44
N ASN A 346 -15.61 -6.63 12.24
CA ASN A 346 -16.91 -6.00 12.01
C ASN A 346 -18.08 -6.99 12.02
N GLN A 347 -17.83 -8.25 12.41
CA GLN A 347 -18.84 -9.32 12.52
C GLN A 347 -19.70 -9.45 11.25
N VAL A 348 -19.04 -9.44 10.08
CA VAL A 348 -19.73 -9.67 8.81
C VAL A 348 -20.23 -11.10 8.77
N ASP A 349 -21.55 -11.27 8.85
CA ASP A 349 -22.19 -12.58 8.83
C ASP A 349 -22.20 -13.15 7.40
N LEU A 350 -21.32 -14.12 7.13
CA LEU A 350 -21.23 -14.81 5.85
C LEU A 350 -22.29 -15.91 5.70
N HIS A 351 -23.07 -16.24 6.73
CA HIS A 351 -24.26 -17.08 6.57
C HIS A 351 -25.36 -16.33 5.83
N LYS A 352 -25.33 -15.00 5.76
CA LYS A 352 -26.27 -14.26 4.90
C LYS A 352 -25.89 -14.43 3.44
N ALA A 353 -26.81 -14.95 2.63
CA ALA A 353 -26.58 -15.19 1.20
C ALA A 353 -26.06 -13.95 0.47
N ARG A 354 -26.61 -12.77 0.81
CA ARG A 354 -26.13 -11.48 0.30
C ARG A 354 -24.62 -11.29 0.48
N ASN A 355 -24.14 -11.48 1.71
CA ASN A 355 -22.76 -11.19 2.06
C ASN A 355 -21.81 -12.21 1.42
N LEU A 356 -22.19 -13.48 1.44
CA LEU A 356 -21.46 -14.55 0.78
C LEU A 356 -21.28 -14.26 -0.71
N VAL A 357 -22.36 -13.89 -1.41
CA VAL A 357 -22.30 -13.58 -2.85
C VAL A 357 -21.36 -12.42 -3.13
N ILE A 358 -21.46 -11.32 -2.37
CA ILE A 358 -20.57 -10.16 -2.53
C ILE A 358 -19.11 -10.59 -2.38
N VAL A 359 -18.78 -11.31 -1.30
CA VAL A 359 -17.40 -11.74 -1.03
C VAL A 359 -16.88 -12.70 -2.10
N ALA A 360 -17.64 -13.75 -2.41
CA ALA A 360 -17.22 -14.79 -3.35
C ALA A 360 -16.98 -14.23 -4.76
N VAL A 361 -17.91 -13.42 -5.29
CA VAL A 361 -17.78 -12.81 -6.61
C VAL A 361 -16.59 -11.87 -6.65
N THR A 362 -16.41 -11.04 -5.62
CA THR A 362 -15.27 -10.11 -5.54
C THR A 362 -13.94 -10.84 -5.58
N LEU A 363 -13.78 -11.89 -4.77
CA LEU A 363 -12.55 -12.69 -4.70
C LEU A 363 -12.25 -13.37 -6.05
N VAL A 364 -13.23 -14.03 -6.67
CA VAL A 364 -13.02 -14.74 -7.94
C VAL A 364 -12.74 -13.79 -9.09
N PHE A 365 -13.48 -12.66 -9.19
CA PHE A 365 -13.23 -11.68 -10.25
C PHE A 365 -11.84 -11.06 -10.12
N GLY A 366 -11.44 -10.74 -8.89
CA GLY A 366 -10.15 -10.13 -8.60
C GLY A 366 -8.96 -11.06 -8.78
N ILE A 367 -8.95 -12.17 -8.04
CA ILE A 367 -7.82 -13.13 -8.01
C ILE A 367 -7.77 -13.98 -9.28
N GLY A 368 -8.95 -14.37 -9.79
CA GLY A 368 -9.06 -15.16 -11.03
C GLY A 368 -8.73 -14.38 -12.30
N GLY A 369 -8.46 -13.08 -12.20
CA GLY A 369 -8.05 -12.25 -13.34
C GLY A 369 -9.17 -12.01 -14.34
N MET A 370 -10.43 -11.89 -13.88
CA MET A 370 -11.53 -11.56 -14.78
C MET A 370 -11.31 -10.18 -15.41
N ALA A 371 -11.57 -10.09 -16.70
CA ALA A 371 -11.46 -8.86 -17.47
C ALA A 371 -12.73 -8.63 -18.29
N PHE A 372 -13.24 -7.40 -18.29
CA PHE A 372 -14.30 -6.95 -19.17
C PHE A 372 -13.75 -5.92 -20.13
N GLY A 373 -13.85 -6.20 -21.44
CA GLY A 373 -13.45 -5.30 -22.50
C GLY A 373 -14.66 -4.70 -23.24
N ILE A 374 -14.68 -3.39 -23.45
CA ILE A 374 -15.55 -2.73 -24.45
C ILE A 374 -14.64 -1.90 -25.36
N GLY A 375 -14.36 -2.39 -26.57
CA GLY A 375 -13.39 -1.75 -27.47
C GLY A 375 -11.97 -1.81 -26.90
N GLU A 376 -11.27 -0.66 -26.87
CA GLU A 376 -9.93 -0.55 -26.28
C GLU A 376 -9.92 -0.44 -24.74
N PHE A 377 -11.10 -0.30 -24.12
CA PHE A 377 -11.22 -0.21 -22.68
C PHE A 377 -11.30 -1.60 -22.07
N SER A 378 -10.33 -1.97 -21.23
CA SER A 378 -10.35 -3.21 -20.44
C SER A 378 -10.35 -2.87 -18.95
N LEU A 379 -11.32 -3.46 -18.22
CA LEU A 379 -11.46 -3.30 -16.79
C LEU A 379 -11.24 -4.67 -16.13
N GLN A 380 -10.19 -4.77 -15.31
CA GLN A 380 -9.72 -6.04 -14.75
C GLN A 380 -9.14 -5.88 -13.34
N GLY A 381 -8.96 -7.01 -12.66
CA GLY A 381 -8.30 -7.07 -11.35
C GLY A 381 -9.02 -6.26 -10.26
N VAL A 382 -8.25 -5.49 -9.48
CA VAL A 382 -8.75 -4.72 -8.33
C VAL A 382 -9.83 -3.70 -8.72
N SER A 383 -9.67 -3.03 -9.86
CA SER A 383 -10.64 -2.04 -10.33
C SER A 383 -11.99 -2.67 -10.66
N LEU A 384 -11.98 -3.84 -11.32
CA LEU A 384 -13.20 -4.59 -11.62
C LEU A 384 -13.89 -5.10 -10.38
N CYS A 385 -13.15 -5.78 -9.50
CA CYS A 385 -13.76 -6.38 -8.32
C CYS A 385 -14.31 -5.32 -7.37
N GLY A 386 -13.65 -4.15 -7.24
CA GLY A 386 -14.15 -3.04 -6.43
C GLY A 386 -15.49 -2.49 -6.93
N ILE A 387 -15.62 -2.26 -8.25
CA ILE A 387 -16.89 -1.81 -8.85
C ILE A 387 -17.97 -2.87 -8.66
N VAL A 388 -17.67 -4.14 -8.96
CA VAL A 388 -18.64 -5.23 -8.84
C VAL A 388 -19.10 -5.39 -7.38
N ALA A 389 -18.18 -5.32 -6.41
CA ALA A 389 -18.51 -5.40 -4.99
C ALA A 389 -19.48 -4.30 -4.55
N ILE A 390 -19.23 -3.05 -4.98
CA ILE A 390 -20.10 -1.91 -4.67
C ILE A 390 -21.46 -2.07 -5.34
N LEU A 391 -21.50 -2.47 -6.62
CA LEU A 391 -22.75 -2.68 -7.35
C LEU A 391 -23.59 -3.78 -6.70
N LEU A 392 -22.99 -4.93 -6.36
CA LEU A 392 -23.69 -6.01 -5.67
C LEU A 392 -24.20 -5.55 -4.31
N ASN A 393 -23.41 -4.79 -3.54
CA ASN A 393 -23.86 -4.23 -2.26
C ASN A 393 -25.07 -3.29 -2.42
N LEU A 394 -25.13 -2.50 -3.50
CA LEU A 394 -26.21 -1.56 -3.77
C LEU A 394 -27.49 -2.21 -4.32
N VAL A 395 -27.34 -3.25 -5.15
CA VAL A 395 -28.45 -3.90 -5.86
C VAL A 395 -29.08 -5.03 -5.06
N LEU A 396 -28.28 -5.82 -4.32
CA LEU A 396 -28.79 -6.97 -3.60
C LEU A 396 -29.65 -6.55 -2.39
N PRO A 397 -30.87 -7.09 -2.24
CA PRO A 397 -31.75 -6.75 -1.13
C PRO A 397 -31.16 -7.22 0.20
N ASN A 398 -31.38 -6.45 1.27
CA ASN A 398 -30.82 -6.72 2.60
C ASN A 398 -31.31 -8.05 3.23
N ASP A 399 -32.43 -8.59 2.76
CA ASP A 399 -33.08 -9.78 3.29
C ASP A 399 -33.20 -10.87 2.21
N LEU A 400 -32.07 -11.51 1.90
CA LEU A 400 -31.98 -12.62 0.94
C LEU A 400 -32.06 -14.00 1.61
N GLY A 401 -32.33 -14.05 2.92
CA GLY A 401 -32.25 -15.27 3.72
C GLY A 401 -30.83 -15.74 4.05
N GLU A 402 -30.75 -16.89 4.72
CA GLU A 402 -29.51 -17.57 5.10
C GLU A 402 -28.98 -18.46 3.96
N SER A 403 -27.68 -18.70 3.97
CA SER A 403 -26.93 -19.53 3.04
C SER A 403 -26.37 -20.72 3.79
N HIS A 404 -26.83 -21.90 3.41
CA HIS A 404 -26.36 -23.18 3.99
C HIS A 404 -24.98 -23.62 3.51
N VAL A 405 -24.29 -22.79 2.70
CA VAL A 405 -22.93 -23.09 2.21
C VAL A 405 -21.92 -23.05 3.36
N VAL A 406 -22.09 -22.14 4.32
CA VAL A 406 -21.18 -21.98 5.47
C VAL A 406 -21.52 -22.97 6.59
N ASP A 407 -22.80 -23.31 6.76
CA ASP A 407 -23.27 -24.28 7.78
C ASP A 407 -22.60 -25.66 7.61
N ASN A 408 -22.43 -26.10 6.37
CA ASN A 408 -21.83 -27.40 6.06
C ASN A 408 -20.32 -27.49 6.34
N ALA A 409 -19.65 -26.37 6.66
CA ALA A 409 -18.24 -26.35 7.02
C ALA A 409 -17.98 -26.61 8.51
N GLN A 410 -19.02 -26.59 9.35
CA GLN A 410 -18.92 -26.88 10.80
C GLN A 410 -19.23 -28.33 11.18
N ILE A 411 -19.38 -29.22 10.20
CA ILE A 411 -19.69 -30.63 10.44
C ILE A 411 -18.40 -31.35 10.87
N ASP A 412 -18.25 -31.54 12.20
CA ASP A 412 -17.49 -32.61 12.90
C ASP A 412 -16.77 -32.18 14.20
N SER A 413 -17.30 -31.24 15.00
CA SER A 413 -16.77 -31.00 16.36
C SER A 413 -17.76 -31.24 17.51
N ILE A 414 -18.86 -31.96 17.27
CA ILE A 414 -19.83 -32.32 18.34
C ILE A 414 -19.95 -33.84 18.58
N GLU A 415 -19.26 -34.71 17.82
CA GLU A 415 -19.23 -36.14 18.16
C GLU A 415 -17.80 -36.68 18.28
N LYS A 416 -17.19 -36.49 19.46
CA LYS A 416 -16.48 -37.52 20.22
C LYS A 416 -16.11 -37.09 21.63
#